data_AF-A0A9P7P7T5-F1
#
_entry.id   AF-A0A9P7P7T5-F1
#
_cell.length_a   1.000
_cell.length_b   1.000
_cell.length_c   1.000
_cell.angle_alpha   90.00
_cell.angle_beta   90.00
_cell.angle_gamma   90.00
#
_symmetry.space_group_name_H-M   'P 1'
#
loop_
_entity.id
_entity.type
_entity.pdbx_description
1 polymer ?
#
loop_
_entity_poly.entity_id
_entity_poly.type
_entity_poly.pdbx_seq_one_letter_code
_entity_poly.pdbx_strand_id
1 'polypeptide(L)'
;MPDLTPPVAPVNLITGPWNEEQKRRLFWLVRAKLLYDMKLDPLFLGPRAVHVKLACLDAAVISAEKLDPLIINCLMGRWLFEDLPQDAKHERLVKLCNRIHEGGEMLDMQILRFVVRELDHDKEFTAYYFSF
;
A
#
# COMPACT_ATOMS: atom_id res chain seq x y z
N MET A 1 16.68 20.71 -25.87
CA MET A 1 16.74 20.07 -24.54
C MET A 1 16.23 18.65 -24.70
N PRO A 2 16.92 17.62 -24.19
CA PRO A 2 16.36 16.27 -24.25
C PRO A 2 15.09 16.23 -23.41
N ASP A 3 14.00 15.72 -23.98
CA ASP A 3 12.78 15.40 -23.24
C ASP A 3 13.14 14.37 -22.18
N LEU A 4 13.34 14.84 -20.94
CA LEU A 4 13.45 13.98 -19.77
C LEU A 4 12.04 13.46 -19.49
N THR A 5 11.64 12.39 -20.18
CA THR A 5 10.50 11.59 -19.75
C THR A 5 10.73 11.25 -18.28
N PRO A 6 9.82 11.63 -17.37
CA PRO A 6 9.99 11.32 -15.96
C PRO A 6 10.17 9.81 -15.81
N PRO A 7 11.08 9.36 -14.92
CA PRO A 7 11.36 7.94 -14.75
C PRO A 7 10.06 7.21 -14.44
N VAL A 8 9.65 6.31 -15.35
CA VAL A 8 8.44 5.52 -15.16
C VAL A 8 8.67 4.57 -14.00
N ALA A 9 7.82 4.69 -12.99
CA ALA A 9 7.80 3.78 -11.86
C ALA A 9 7.74 2.33 -12.34
N PRO A 10 8.61 1.43 -11.88
CA PRO A 10 8.51 0.02 -12.21
C PRO A 10 7.26 -0.55 -11.55
N VAL A 11 6.14 -0.57 -12.27
CA VAL A 11 4.82 -1.03 -11.79
C VAL A 11 4.93 -2.42 -11.18
N ASN A 12 5.76 -3.29 -11.76
CA ASN A 12 6.03 -4.66 -11.28
C ASN A 12 6.77 -4.73 -9.93
N LEU A 13 7.32 -3.61 -9.41
CA LEU A 13 7.86 -3.53 -8.05
C LEU A 13 6.82 -3.03 -7.04
N ILE A 14 5.69 -2.49 -7.51
CA ILE A 14 4.62 -1.91 -6.70
C ILE A 14 3.42 -2.85 -6.65
N THR A 15 3.06 -3.47 -7.78
CA THR A 15 2.02 -4.49 -7.85
C THR A 15 2.67 -5.85 -7.66
N GLY A 16 2.44 -6.48 -6.50
CA GLY A 16 2.90 -7.83 -6.22
C GLY A 16 2.26 -8.89 -7.14
N PRO A 17 2.58 -10.18 -6.95
CA PRO A 17 3.43 -10.74 -5.89
C PRO A 17 4.93 -10.42 -6.07
N TRP A 18 5.69 -10.38 -4.97
CA TRP A 18 7.12 -10.04 -4.98
C TRP A 18 8.00 -11.26 -4.70
N ASN A 19 8.96 -11.51 -5.58
CA ASN A 19 10.10 -12.38 -5.30
C ASN A 19 11.17 -11.67 -4.46
N GLU A 20 12.15 -12.42 -3.96
CA GLU A 20 13.21 -11.89 -3.09
C GLU A 20 14.07 -10.80 -3.75
N GLU A 21 14.28 -10.86 -5.07
CA GLU A 21 15.00 -9.82 -5.80
C GLU A 21 14.19 -8.52 -5.87
N GLN A 22 12.88 -8.61 -6.15
CA GLN A 22 11.97 -7.48 -6.19
C GLN A 22 11.88 -6.81 -4.81
N LYS A 23 11.80 -7.61 -3.73
CA LYS A 23 11.85 -7.11 -2.34
C LYS A 23 13.13 -6.33 -2.05
N ARG A 24 14.29 -6.87 -2.45
CA ARG A 24 15.59 -6.19 -2.28
C ARG A 24 15.65 -4.88 -3.05
N ARG A 25 15.19 -4.86 -4.30
CA ARG A 25 15.14 -3.64 -5.12
C ARG A 25 14.20 -2.59 -4.51
N LEU A 26 13.04 -3.03 -4.04
CA LEU A 26 12.05 -2.17 -3.39
C LEU A 26 12.60 -1.53 -2.10
N PHE A 27 13.26 -2.32 -1.25
CA PHE A 27 13.89 -1.81 -0.04
C PHE A 27 14.89 -0.68 -0.34
N TRP A 28 15.76 -0.89 -1.33
CA TRP A 28 16.72 0.14 -1.74
C TRP A 28 16.06 1.35 -2.38
N LEU A 29 14.98 1.16 -3.15
CA LEU A 29 14.23 2.27 -3.74
C LEU A 29 13.63 3.17 -2.66
N VAL A 30 13.00 2.59 -1.63
CA VAL A 30 12.40 3.33 -0.51
C VAL A 30 13.46 4.05 0.33
N ARG A 31 14.64 3.44 0.50
CA ARG A 31 15.76 4.10 1.20
C ARG A 31 16.38 5.23 0.38
N ALA A 32 16.56 5.04 -0.93
CA ALA A 32 17.02 6.09 -1.82
C ALA A 32 16.04 7.28 -1.79
N LYS A 33 14.73 7.02 -1.79
CA LYS A 33 13.70 8.04 -1.60
C LYS A 33 13.95 8.90 -0.36
N LEU A 34 14.12 8.26 0.80
CA LEU A 34 14.38 8.95 2.07
C LEU A 34 15.67 9.79 2.04
N LEU A 35 16.70 9.30 1.36
CA LEU A 35 18.00 9.97 1.26
C LEU A 35 17.99 11.17 0.30
N TYR A 36 17.14 11.14 -0.73
CA TYR A 36 17.11 12.16 -1.79
C TYR A 36 15.88 13.07 -1.74
N ASP A 37 15.07 13.00 -0.66
CA ASP A 37 13.76 13.67 -0.53
C ASP A 37 12.90 13.55 -1.80
N MET A 38 13.02 12.40 -2.47
CA MET A 38 12.12 12.12 -3.58
C MET A 38 10.75 11.93 -2.96
N LYS A 39 9.75 12.70 -3.38
CA LYS A 39 8.36 12.28 -3.13
C LYS A 39 8.20 10.87 -3.75
N LEU A 40 7.23 10.05 -3.32
CA LEU A 40 6.80 8.89 -4.14
C LEU A 40 5.76 9.32 -5.19
N ASP A 41 5.27 10.54 -5.05
CA ASP A 41 4.49 11.30 -6.03
C ASP A 41 5.12 11.44 -7.46
N PRO A 42 6.45 11.40 -7.67
CA PRO A 42 7.07 11.34 -8.99
C PRO A 42 7.19 9.90 -9.52
N LEU A 43 6.68 8.87 -8.83
CA LEU A 43 6.26 7.65 -9.50
C LEU A 43 5.04 8.06 -10.32
N PHE A 44 5.26 8.63 -11.50
CA PHE A 44 4.22 9.07 -12.42
C PHE A 44 3.48 7.82 -12.92
N LEU A 45 2.63 7.25 -12.06
CA LEU A 45 1.75 6.11 -12.38
C LEU A 45 0.72 6.50 -13.45
N GLY A 46 0.62 7.81 -13.71
CA GLY A 46 -0.23 8.40 -14.72
C GLY A 46 -1.70 8.01 -14.48
N PRO A 47 -2.48 7.79 -15.54
CA PRO A 47 -3.91 7.45 -15.41
C PRO A 47 -4.16 6.09 -14.74
N ARG A 48 -3.11 5.28 -14.48
CA ARG A 48 -3.22 3.96 -13.85
C ARG A 48 -2.96 3.99 -12.34
N ALA A 49 -2.73 5.17 -11.75
CA ALA A 49 -2.38 5.32 -10.34
C ALA A 49 -3.33 4.57 -9.40
N VAL A 50 -4.64 4.76 -9.57
CA VAL A 50 -5.66 4.09 -8.75
C VAL A 50 -5.56 2.57 -8.86
N HIS A 51 -5.50 2.03 -10.09
CA HIS A 51 -5.40 0.58 -10.29
C HIS A 51 -4.13 -0.01 -9.69
N VAL A 52 -2.99 0.67 -9.82
CA VAL A 52 -1.70 0.23 -9.25
C VAL A 52 -1.73 0.25 -7.72
N LYS A 53 -2.27 1.32 -7.12
CA LYS A 53 -2.43 1.45 -5.66
C LYS A 53 -3.33 0.34 -5.10
N LEU A 54 -4.48 0.09 -5.73
CA LEU A 54 -5.39 -0.97 -5.32
C LEU A 54 -4.77 -2.37 -5.49
N ALA A 55 -4.10 -2.64 -6.61
CA ALA A 55 -3.42 -3.91 -6.84
C ALA A 55 -2.29 -4.16 -5.82
N CYS A 56 -1.57 -3.10 -5.43
CA CYS A 56 -0.56 -3.17 -4.37
C CYS A 56 -1.19 -3.55 -3.01
N LEU A 57 -2.27 -2.86 -2.62
CA LEU A 57 -2.99 -3.14 -1.37
C LEU A 57 -3.56 -4.56 -1.35
N ASP A 58 -4.21 -4.94 -2.45
CA ASP A 58 -4.83 -6.26 -2.57
C ASP A 58 -3.77 -7.37 -2.50
N ALA A 59 -2.64 -7.22 -3.21
CA ALA A 59 -1.57 -8.21 -3.20
C ALA A 59 -0.82 -8.32 -1.87
N ALA A 60 -0.60 -7.19 -1.18
CA ALA A 60 0.19 -7.17 0.06
C ALA A 60 -0.62 -7.54 1.30
N VAL A 61 -1.91 -7.22 1.34
CA VAL A 61 -2.69 -7.23 2.58
C VAL A 61 -4.00 -8.00 2.47
N ILE A 62 -4.68 -7.97 1.33
CA ILE A 62 -5.98 -8.65 1.20
C ILE A 62 -5.78 -10.12 0.84
N SER A 63 -5.10 -10.38 -0.27
CA SER A 63 -4.94 -11.72 -0.86
C SER A 63 -3.71 -12.47 -0.34
N ALA A 64 -2.82 -11.81 0.41
CA ALA A 64 -1.62 -12.43 0.93
C ALA A 64 -1.97 -13.45 2.02
N GLU A 65 -1.56 -14.71 1.91
CA GLU A 65 -1.77 -15.69 2.99
C GLU A 65 -1.03 -15.26 4.27
N LYS A 66 0.22 -14.82 4.12
CA LYS A 66 1.05 -14.27 5.18
C LYS A 66 1.48 -12.86 4.84
N LEU A 67 1.41 -11.95 5.81
CA LEU A 67 1.84 -10.57 5.64
C LEU A 67 3.37 -10.51 5.64
N ASP A 68 3.94 -9.76 4.71
CA ASP A 68 5.39 -9.54 4.63
C ASP A 68 5.73 -8.16 5.22
N PRO A 69 6.33 -8.09 6.43
CA PRO A 69 6.63 -6.82 7.09
C PRO A 69 7.52 -5.89 6.26
N LEU A 70 8.38 -6.44 5.39
CA LEU A 70 9.23 -5.64 4.53
C LEU A 70 8.40 -4.92 3.46
N ILE A 71 7.46 -5.64 2.83
CA ILE A 71 6.55 -5.06 1.84
C ILE A 71 5.67 -4.00 2.49
N ILE A 72 5.12 -4.30 3.67
CA ILE A 72 4.28 -3.36 4.42
C ILE A 72 5.06 -2.09 4.72
N ASN A 73 6.27 -2.19 5.29
CA ASN A 73 7.11 -1.05 5.61
C ASN A 73 7.51 -0.24 4.36
N CYS A 74 7.71 -0.90 3.22
CA CYS A 74 8.09 -0.22 1.99
C CYS A 74 6.93 0.51 1.29
N LEU A 75 5.73 -0.08 1.27
CA LEU A 75 4.63 0.36 0.39
C LEU A 75 3.40 0.89 1.14
N MET A 76 3.12 0.43 2.37
CA MET A 76 1.92 0.82 3.13
C MET A 76 2.14 2.13 3.87
N GLY A 77 2.13 3.23 3.13
CA GLY A 77 2.09 4.57 3.71
C GLY A 77 1.07 5.44 3.00
N ARG A 78 0.79 6.62 3.57
CA ARG A 78 -0.20 7.59 3.10
C ARG A 78 -0.33 7.76 1.58
N TRP A 79 0.79 7.83 0.86
CA TRP A 79 0.83 7.97 -0.61
C TRP A 79 -0.02 6.91 -1.35
N LEU A 80 -0.13 5.71 -0.80
CA LEU A 80 -0.88 4.60 -1.38
C LEU A 80 -2.40 4.84 -1.32
N PHE A 81 -2.85 5.64 -0.35
CA PHE A 81 -4.26 5.86 -0.05
C PHE A 81 -4.78 7.23 -0.51
N GLU A 82 -3.87 8.16 -0.83
CA GLU A 82 -4.18 9.43 -1.48
C GLU A 82 -4.87 9.22 -2.84
N ASP A 83 -5.88 10.03 -3.12
CA ASP A 83 -6.67 10.05 -4.37
C ASP A 83 -7.40 8.74 -4.73
N LEU A 84 -7.49 7.78 -3.81
CA LEU A 84 -8.34 6.61 -4.01
C LEU A 84 -9.83 6.99 -3.92
N PRO A 85 -10.67 6.49 -4.84
CA PRO A 85 -12.11 6.62 -4.74
C PRO A 85 -12.66 6.09 -3.41
N GLN A 86 -13.65 6.78 -2.84
CA GLN A 86 -14.19 6.47 -1.51
C GLN A 86 -14.81 5.07 -1.43
N ASP A 87 -15.50 4.65 -2.49
CA ASP A 87 -16.06 3.31 -2.65
C ASP A 87 -14.96 2.22 -2.65
N ALA A 88 -13.86 2.46 -3.37
CA ALA A 88 -12.73 1.54 -3.41
C ALA A 88 -12.02 1.42 -2.05
N LYS A 89 -11.88 2.54 -1.32
CA LYS A 89 -11.38 2.53 0.07
C LYS A 89 -12.29 1.72 0.97
N HIS A 90 -13.59 1.99 0.94
CA HIS A 90 -14.58 1.30 1.76
C HIS A 90 -14.58 -0.22 1.54
N GLU A 91 -14.55 -0.66 0.29
CA GLU A 91 -14.52 -2.09 -0.04
C GLU A 91 -13.29 -2.80 0.58
N ARG A 92 -12.10 -2.18 0.52
CA ARG A 92 -10.90 -2.77 1.12
C ARG A 92 -10.90 -2.69 2.64
N LEU A 93 -11.48 -1.65 3.23
CA LEU A 93 -11.65 -1.55 4.68
C LEU A 93 -12.49 -2.69 5.22
N VAL A 94 -13.63 -3.01 4.58
CA VAL A 94 -14.48 -4.14 4.97
C VAL A 94 -13.70 -5.45 4.92
N LYS A 95 -12.91 -5.67 3.86
CA LYS A 95 -12.07 -6.88 3.72
C LYS A 95 -10.99 -6.96 4.81
N LEU A 96 -10.34 -5.84 5.16
CA LEU A 96 -9.36 -5.78 6.24
C LEU A 96 -9.99 -6.07 7.61
N CYS A 97 -11.15 -5.49 7.89
CA CYS A 97 -11.89 -5.73 9.13
C CYS A 97 -12.30 -7.20 9.27
N ASN A 98 -12.81 -7.81 8.21
CA ASN A 98 -13.15 -9.23 8.20
C ASN A 98 -11.92 -10.10 8.51
N ARG A 99 -10.78 -9.80 7.89
CA ARG A 99 -9.52 -10.52 8.15
C ARG A 99 -9.02 -10.34 9.59
N ILE A 100 -9.21 -9.17 10.19
CA ILE A 100 -8.91 -8.96 11.61
C ILE A 100 -9.85 -9.79 12.49
N HIS A 101 -11.14 -9.85 12.14
CA HIS A 101 -12.15 -10.60 12.87
C HIS A 101 -11.91 -12.12 12.82
N GLU A 102 -11.47 -12.65 11.68
CA GLU A 102 -11.04 -14.05 11.52
C GLU A 102 -9.83 -14.40 12.40
N GLY A 103 -9.08 -13.38 12.84
CA GLY A 103 -7.94 -13.53 13.74
C GLY A 103 -6.67 -14.00 13.03
N GLY A 104 -5.60 -14.16 13.80
CA GLY A 104 -4.30 -14.56 13.27
C GLY A 104 -3.18 -14.36 14.29
N GLU A 105 -1.94 -14.38 13.82
CA GLU A 105 -0.79 -14.05 14.67
C GLU A 105 -0.86 -12.60 15.17
N MET A 106 -0.35 -12.34 16.38
CA MET A 106 -0.39 -11.00 16.97
C MET A 106 0.29 -9.94 16.08
N LEU A 107 1.39 -10.30 15.42
CA LEU A 107 2.11 -9.43 14.50
C LEU A 107 1.25 -9.07 13.28
N ASP A 108 0.60 -10.07 12.68
CA ASP A 108 -0.28 -9.86 11.53
C ASP A 108 -1.46 -8.96 11.90
N MET A 109 -2.07 -9.17 13.07
CA MET A 109 -3.14 -8.29 13.56
C MET A 109 -2.67 -6.85 13.78
N GLN A 110 -1.43 -6.63 14.25
CA GLN A 110 -0.87 -5.28 14.38
C GLN A 110 -0.65 -4.62 13.02
N ILE A 111 -0.14 -5.37 12.05
CA ILE A 111 0.03 -4.91 10.66
C ILE A 111 -1.32 -4.53 10.05
N LEU A 112 -2.34 -5.38 10.16
CA LEU A 112 -3.67 -5.09 9.63
C LEU A 112 -4.27 -3.82 10.25
N ARG A 113 -4.14 -3.65 11.58
CA ARG A 113 -4.56 -2.41 12.26
C ARG A 113 -3.80 -1.18 11.80
N PHE A 114 -2.51 -1.32 11.52
CA PHE A 114 -1.70 -0.25 10.94
C PHE A 114 -2.23 0.15 9.56
N VAL A 115 -2.46 -0.82 8.67
CA VAL A 115 -2.99 -0.57 7.33
C VAL A 115 -4.37 0.09 7.37
N VAL A 116 -5.26 -0.34 8.27
CA VAL A 116 -6.57 0.29 8.47
C VAL A 116 -6.43 1.76 8.86
N ARG A 117 -5.50 2.08 9.78
CA ARG A 117 -5.25 3.47 10.20
C ARG A 117 -4.72 4.35 9.08
N GLU A 118 -3.86 3.81 8.23
CA GLU A 118 -3.34 4.56 7.08
C GLU A 118 -4.42 4.75 6.00
N LEU A 119 -5.27 3.75 5.77
CA LEU A 119 -6.36 3.79 4.79
C LEU A 119 -7.50 4.73 5.22
N ASP A 120 -7.79 4.79 6.52
CA ASP A 120 -8.74 5.72 7.14
C ASP A 120 -8.04 6.86 7.91
N HIS A 121 -6.95 7.38 7.35
CA HIS A 121 -6.18 8.45 7.99
C HIS A 121 -7.06 9.65 8.38
N ASP A 122 -7.98 10.04 7.50
CA ASP A 122 -8.84 11.21 7.69
C ASP A 122 -10.11 10.89 8.52
N LYS A 123 -10.20 9.67 9.06
CA LYS A 123 -11.28 9.18 9.93
C LYS A 123 -12.68 9.19 9.30
N GLU A 124 -12.74 9.26 7.97
CA GLU A 124 -13.99 9.26 7.18
C GLU A 124 -14.85 8.01 7.42
N PHE A 125 -14.22 6.92 7.89
CA PHE A 125 -14.88 5.63 8.11
C PHE A 125 -14.95 5.24 9.59
N THR A 126 -14.67 6.14 10.54
CA THR A 126 -14.60 5.81 11.98
C THR A 126 -15.85 5.08 12.52
N ALA A 127 -17.04 5.39 11.99
CA ALA A 127 -18.29 4.71 12.36
C ALA A 127 -18.28 3.19 12.13
N TYR A 128 -17.47 2.70 11.18
CA TYR A 128 -17.44 1.29 10.79
C TYR A 128 -16.55 0.43 11.69
N TYR A 129 -15.58 0.99 12.41
CA TYR A 129 -14.68 0.22 13.29
C TYR A 129 -15.11 0.15 14.75
N PHE A 130 -15.92 1.10 15.23
CA PHE A 130 -16.45 1.09 16.61
C PHE A 130 -17.67 0.19 16.77
N SER A 131 -18.09 -0.48 15.70
CA SER A 131 -19.23 -1.40 15.68
C SER A 131 -18.84 -2.86 15.93
N PHE A 132 -17.55 -3.14 16.19
CA PHE A 132 -17.00 -4.47 16.46
C PHE A 132 -16.35 -4.54 17.85
#